data_AF-X0Y4U5-F1
#
_entry.id   AF-X0Y4U5-F1
#
_cell.length_a   1.000
_cell.length_b   1.000
_cell.length_c   1.000
_cell.angle_alpha   90.00
_cell.angle_beta   90.00
_cell.angle_gamma   90.00
#
_symmetry.space_group_name_H-M   'P 1'
#
loop_
_entity.id
_entity.type
_entity.pdbx_description
1 polymer ?
#
loop_
_entity_poly.entity_id
_entity_poly.type
_entity_poly.pdbx_seq_one_letter_code
_entity_poly.pdbx_strand_id
1 'polypeptide(L)'
;MSDYETTQKRRNITVGIFVVAAVCFLVWLIFMFGDLPVFVSRWKSYKVAVQFSTAPGVQENTPVRFCGYHIGRVTEMKKPKVMKEVNS
;
A
#
# COMPACT_ATOMS: atom_id res chain seq x y z
N MET A 1 -41.08 21.23 37.93
CA MET A 1 -40.62 21.58 36.56
C MET A 1 -39.12 21.82 36.56
N SER A 2 -38.34 20.81 36.99
CA SER A 2 -36.87 20.90 37.21
C SER A 2 -36.12 19.70 36.60
N ASP A 3 -36.79 18.56 36.42
CA ASP A 3 -36.15 17.30 36.01
C ASP A 3 -35.98 17.11 34.49
N TYR A 4 -36.63 17.95 33.69
CA TYR A 4 -36.55 17.90 32.23
C TYR A 4 -35.22 18.45 31.69
N GLU A 5 -34.70 19.51 32.31
CA GLU A 5 -33.45 20.18 31.91
C GLU A 5 -32.22 19.29 32.08
N THR A 6 -32.18 18.48 33.15
CA THR A 6 -31.02 17.63 33.48
C THR A 6 -30.96 16.38 32.60
N THR A 7 -32.12 15.79 32.28
CA THR A 7 -32.23 14.60 31.41
C THR A 7 -31.93 14.92 29.95
N GLN A 8 -32.37 16.09 29.47
CA GLN A 8 -32.11 16.53 28.09
C GLN A 8 -30.64 16.90 27.86
N LYS A 9 -29.99 17.60 28.82
CA LYS A 9 -28.56 17.93 28.75
C LYS A 9 -27.68 16.69 28.65
N ARG A 10 -28.03 15.61 29.36
CA ARG A 10 -27.30 14.32 29.28
C ARG A 10 -27.37 13.69 27.89
N ARG A 11 -28.54 13.67 27.23
CA ARG A 11 -28.68 13.12 25.86
C ARG A 11 -27.87 13.90 24.83
N ASN A 12 -27.93 15.24 24.86
CA ASN A 12 -27.22 16.06 23.89
C ASN A 12 -25.68 15.91 24.03
N ILE A 13 -25.18 15.73 25.26
CA ILE A 13 -23.76 15.46 25.52
C ILE A 13 -23.35 14.08 24.97
N THR A 14 -24.15 13.03 25.20
CA THR A 14 -23.85 11.69 24.68
C THR A 14 -23.80 11.67 23.15
N VAL A 15 -24.73 12.36 22.49
CA VAL A 15 -24.74 12.47 21.02
C VAL A 15 -23.52 13.25 20.53
N GLY A 16 -23.14 14.34 21.19
CA GLY A 16 -21.94 15.11 20.85
C GLY A 16 -20.66 14.27 20.92
N ILE A 17 -20.48 13.51 22.00
CA ILE A 17 -19.32 12.62 22.17
C ILE A 17 -19.31 11.52 21.10
N PHE A 18 -20.47 10.95 20.78
CA PHE A 18 -20.59 9.91 19.75
C PHE A 18 -20.15 10.42 18.36
N VAL A 19 -20.58 11.62 17.99
CA VAL A 19 -20.22 12.23 16.70
C VAL A 19 -18.70 12.51 16.64
N VAL A 20 -18.12 13.04 17.72
CA VAL A 20 -16.66 13.29 17.78
C VAL A 20 -15.89 11.98 17.69
N ALA A 21 -16.31 10.93 18.40
CA ALA A 21 -15.69 9.62 18.33
C ALA A 21 -15.76 9.02 16.92
N ALA A 22 -16.90 9.15 16.23
CA ALA A 22 -17.09 8.67 14.87
C ALA A 22 -16.17 9.40 13.87
N VAL A 23 -16.02 10.73 13.99
CA VAL A 23 -15.10 11.52 13.16
C VAL A 23 -13.65 11.12 13.41
N CYS A 24 -13.24 10.99 14.68
CA CYS A 24 -11.90 10.51 15.03
C CYS A 24 -11.62 9.12 14.45
N PHE A 25 -12.59 8.20 14.55
CA PHE A 25 -12.46 6.85 13.99
C PHE A 25 -12.38 6.87 12.46
N LEU A 26 -13.14 7.73 11.79
CA LEU A 26 -13.08 7.89 10.35
C LEU A 26 -11.72 8.46 9.92
N VAL A 27 -11.19 9.46 10.60
CA VAL A 27 -9.83 9.98 10.36
C VAL A 27 -8.79 8.88 10.57
N TRP A 28 -8.92 8.10 11.65
CA TRP A 28 -8.05 6.96 11.93
C TRP A 28 -8.08 5.93 10.80
N LEU A 29 -9.27 5.60 10.28
CA LEU A 29 -9.42 4.71 9.14
C LEU A 29 -8.82 5.29 7.86
N ILE A 30 -8.94 6.59 7.61
CA ILE A 30 -8.30 7.23 6.45
C ILE A 30 -6.77 7.10 6.52
N PHE A 31 -6.18 7.33 7.70
CA PHE A 31 -4.75 7.09 7.89
C PHE A 31 -4.38 5.62 7.72
N MET A 32 -5.16 4.70 8.32
CA MET A 32 -4.92 3.26 8.20
C MET A 32 -5.03 2.76 6.75
N PHE A 33 -6.07 3.17 6.02
CA PHE A 33 -6.32 2.77 4.63
C PHE A 33 -5.52 3.56 3.59
N GLY A 34 -5.03 4.76 3.91
CA GLY A 34 -4.11 5.50 3.05
C GLY A 34 -2.83 4.70 2.79
N ASP A 35 -2.36 3.97 3.80
CA ASP A 35 -1.17 3.13 3.70
C ASP A 35 -1.48 1.67 3.29
N LEU A 36 -2.67 1.11 3.57
CA LEU A 36 -2.94 -0.33 3.34
C LEU A 36 -2.80 -0.85 1.89
N PRO A 37 -3.25 -0.18 0.80
CA PRO A 37 -3.11 -0.73 -0.55
C PRO A 37 -1.76 -0.36 -1.20
N VAL A 38 -1.21 0.82 -0.93
CA VAL A 38 0.04 1.29 -1.54
C VAL A 38 1.26 0.73 -0.81
N PHE A 39 1.21 0.66 0.52
CA PHE A 39 2.33 0.21 1.34
C PHE A 39 2.44 -1.31 1.35
N VAL A 40 1.33 -2.06 1.39
CA VAL A 40 1.37 -3.54 1.23
C VAL A 40 1.83 -3.93 -0.18
N SER A 41 1.38 -3.21 -1.22
CA SER A 41 1.86 -3.45 -2.59
C SER A 41 3.36 -3.17 -2.74
N ARG A 42 3.87 -2.11 -2.09
CA ARG A 42 5.31 -1.79 -2.07
C ARG A 42 6.14 -2.72 -1.18
N TRP A 43 5.65 -3.12 -0.01
CA TRP A 43 6.36 -4.02 0.91
C TRP A 43 6.47 -5.44 0.36
N LYS A 44 5.49 -5.89 -0.45
CA LYS A 44 5.56 -7.18 -1.13
C LYS A 44 6.27 -7.12 -2.49
N SER A 45 6.53 -5.92 -3.03
CA SER A 45 7.28 -5.73 -4.27
C SER A 45 8.77 -5.95 -4.03
N TYR A 46 9.17 -7.22 -4.03
CA TYR A 46 10.58 -7.58 -4.02
C TYR A 46 11.19 -7.33 -5.42
N LYS A 47 12.32 -6.63 -5.47
CA LYS A 47 13.07 -6.40 -6.71
C LYS A 47 13.88 -7.65 -7.05
N VAL A 48 13.45 -8.38 -8.07
CA VAL A 48 14.22 -9.51 -8.61
C VAL A 48 15.09 -9.01 -9.77
N ALA A 49 16.39 -9.28 -9.71
CA ALA A 49 17.31 -9.05 -10.83
C ALA A 49 17.64 -10.39 -11.48
N VAL A 50 17.51 -10.45 -12.81
CA VAL A 50 17.86 -11.62 -13.62
C VAL A 50 18.75 -11.17 -14.77
N GLN A 51 19.75 -11.99 -15.10
CA GLN A 51 20.65 -11.73 -16.22
C GLN A 51 20.28 -12.64 -17.38
N PHE A 52 20.00 -12.03 -18.53
CA PHE A 52 19.78 -12.75 -19.79
C PHE A 52 20.95 -12.48 -20.74
N SER A 53 21.36 -13.50 -21.49
CA SER A 53 22.38 -13.37 -22.54
C SER A 53 21.88 -12.50 -23.71
N THR A 54 20.58 -12.59 -24.01
CA THR A 54 19.93 -11.80 -25.07
C THR A 54 18.45 -11.60 -24.71
N ALA A 55 17.98 -10.36 -24.71
CA ALA A 55 16.60 -9.99 -24.37
C ALA A 55 16.04 -8.94 -25.36
N PRO A 56 15.74 -9.34 -26.61
CA PRO A 56 15.28 -8.42 -27.65
C PRO A 56 13.84 -7.98 -27.36
N GLY A 57 13.56 -6.68 -27.50
CA GLY A 57 12.20 -6.13 -27.38
C GLY A 57 11.68 -5.96 -25.94
N VAL A 58 12.47 -6.34 -24.93
CA VAL A 58 12.16 -5.99 -23.54
C VAL A 58 12.51 -4.52 -23.32
N GLN A 59 11.61 -3.75 -22.72
CA GLN A 59 11.79 -2.34 -22.41
C GLN A 59 11.41 -2.07 -20.94
N GLU A 60 11.74 -0.88 -20.46
CA GLU A 60 11.18 -0.41 -19.19
C GLU A 60 9.65 -0.45 -19.27
N ASN A 61 9.00 -0.82 -18.16
CA ASN A 61 7.54 -1.04 -18.09
C ASN A 61 6.98 -2.25 -18.86
N THR A 62 7.81 -3.10 -19.49
CA THR A 62 7.32 -4.36 -20.05
C THR A 62 6.67 -5.22 -18.94
N PRO A 63 5.45 -5.77 -19.18
CA PRO A 63 4.76 -6.59 -18.18
C PRO A 63 5.45 -7.93 -17.99
N VAL A 64 5.83 -8.24 -16.75
CA VAL A 64 6.33 -9.56 -16.35
C VAL A 64 5.14 -10.46 -16.07
N ARG A 65 5.12 -11.64 -16.69
CA ARG A 65 4.04 -12.62 -16.55
C ARG A 65 4.57 -13.92 -15.98
N PHE A 66 3.80 -14.54 -15.09
CA PHE A 66 4.04 -15.89 -14.58
C PHE A 66 2.83 -16.75 -14.90
N CYS A 67 3.02 -17.81 -15.70
CA CYS A 67 1.93 -18.67 -16.18
C CYS A 67 0.76 -17.89 -16.82
N GLY A 68 1.05 -16.79 -17.53
CA GLY A 68 0.05 -15.93 -18.16
C GLY A 68 -0.50 -14.80 -17.27
N TYR A 69 -0.30 -14.85 -15.96
CA TYR A 69 -0.76 -13.81 -15.03
C TYR A 69 0.25 -12.66 -14.93
N HIS A 70 -0.24 -11.42 -14.92
CA HIS A 70 0.61 -10.24 -14.73
C HIS A 70 1.07 -10.14 -13.28
N ILE A 71 2.37 -10.28 -13.04
CA ILE A 71 2.97 -10.27 -11.69
C ILE A 71 3.78 -9.00 -11.40
N GLY A 72 4.06 -8.18 -12.41
CA GLY A 72 4.80 -6.94 -12.22
C GLY A 72 5.28 -6.31 -13.52
N ARG A 73 6.16 -5.31 -13.40
CA ARG A 73 6.77 -4.62 -14.53
C ARG A 73 8.28 -4.51 -14.36
N VAL A 74 8.99 -4.51 -15.47
CA VAL A 74 10.42 -4.23 -15.49
C VAL A 74 10.65 -2.79 -15.02
N THR A 75 11.44 -2.63 -13.95
CA THR A 75 11.71 -1.31 -13.33
C THR A 75 12.95 -0.63 -13.90
N GLU A 76 14.02 -1.39 -14.18
CA GLU A 76 15.30 -0.84 -14.63
C GLU A 76 16.02 -1.88 -15.50
N MET A 77 16.70 -1.42 -16.56
CA MET A 77 17.61 -2.24 -17.34
C MET A 77 19.05 -1.79 -17.19
N LYS A 78 19.93 -2.75 -16.86
CA LYS A 78 21.38 -2.52 -16.85
C LYS A 78 22.03 -3.46 -17.85
N LYS A 79 23.06 -2.94 -18.54
CA LYS A 79 23.93 -3.76 -19.38
C LYS A 79 24.54 -4.87 -18.52
N PRO A 80 24.67 -6.10 -19.04
CA PRO A 80 25.26 -7.20 -18.29
C PRO A 80 26.64 -6.78 -17.82
N LYS A 81 26.83 -6.71 -16.50
CA LYS A 81 28.15 -6.51 -15.91
C LYS A 81 28.83 -7.86 -15.95
N VAL A 82 30.04 -7.92 -16.51
CA VAL A 82 30.87 -9.13 -16.46
C VAL A 82 31.12 -9.43 -14.98
N MET A 83 30.42 -10.41 -14.42
CA MET A 83 30.76 -10.93 -13.11
C MET A 83 32.09 -11.65 -13.30
N LYS A 84 33.14 -11.16 -12.62
CA LYS A 84 34.42 -11.89 -12.57
C LYS A 84 34.11 -13.25 -11.98
N GLU A 85 34.36 -14.30 -12.74
CA GLU A 85 34.30 -15.67 -12.27
C GLU A 85 35.17 -15.76 -11.01
N VAL A 86 34.55 -16.00 -9.86
CA VAL A 86 35.28 -16.42 -8.66
C VAL A 86 35.54 -17.90 -8.87
N ASN A 87 36.60 -18.18 -9.62
CA ASN A 87 37.18 -19.50 -9.75
C ASN A 87 37.85 -19.81 -8.40
N SER A 88 37.41 -20.89 -7.75
CA SER A 88 38.05 -21.48 -6.56
C SER A 88 38.45 -22.90 -6.85
#